data_AF-A0A662AL07-F1
#
_entry.id   AF-A0A662AL07-F1
#
_cell.length_a   1.000
_cell.length_b   1.000
_cell.length_c   1.000
_cell.angle_alpha   90.00
_cell.angle_beta   90.00
_cell.angle_gamma   90.00
#
_symmetry.space_group_name_H-M   'P 1'
#
loop_
_entity.id
_entity.type
_entity.pdbx_description
1 polymer ?
#
loop_
_entity_poly.entity_id
_entity_poly.type
_entity_poly.pdbx_seq_one_letter_code
_entity_poly.pdbx_strand_id
1 'polypeptide(L)'
;MQISTIKIDGTDMKHITGDDATHWAPYPSPDGKYFAYIKVLPPHNYEIFLRNLETGEERQLTFNKAFDGFPVISHDGKTLSFSSSRDAKEGERKLYLYLMDISSLIL
;
A
#
# COMPACT_ATOMS: atom_id res chain seq x y z
N MET A 1 -0.67 13.77 -0.24
CA MET A 1 0.77 13.39 -0.09
C MET A 1 1.17 12.55 -1.28
N GLN A 2 2.41 12.66 -1.73
CA GLN A 2 2.93 11.95 -2.91
C GLN A 2 4.11 11.06 -2.52
N ILE A 3 4.35 10.01 -3.30
CA ILE A 3 5.44 9.06 -3.12
C ILE A 3 6.51 9.34 -4.19
N SER A 4 7.76 9.40 -3.74
CA SER A 4 8.94 9.51 -4.59
C SER A 4 9.97 8.46 -4.19
N THR A 5 10.82 8.04 -5.13
CA THR A 5 12.05 7.31 -4.82
C THR A 5 13.25 8.25 -4.87
N ILE A 6 14.31 7.87 -4.17
CA ILE A 6 15.58 8.60 -4.12
C ILE A 6 16.68 7.60 -3.77
N LYS A 7 17.91 7.83 -4.25
CA LYS A 7 19.07 7.04 -3.80
C LYS A 7 19.45 7.39 -2.37
N ILE A 8 20.15 6.48 -1.70
CA ILE A 8 20.60 6.67 -0.31
C ILE A 8 21.53 7.87 -0.13
N ASP A 9 22.25 8.26 -1.19
CA ASP A 9 23.10 9.45 -1.23
C ASP A 9 22.33 10.75 -1.50
N GLY A 10 21.00 10.68 -1.63
CA GLY A 10 20.12 11.81 -1.91
C GLY A 10 20.02 12.19 -3.39
N THR A 11 20.63 11.43 -4.30
CA THR A 11 20.58 11.71 -5.74
C THR A 11 19.44 10.95 -6.45
N ASP A 12 19.19 11.29 -7.72
CA ASP A 12 18.24 10.56 -8.59
C ASP A 12 16.80 10.48 -8.01
N MET A 13 16.29 11.60 -7.50
CA MET A 13 14.90 11.67 -7.02
C MET A 13 13.93 11.50 -8.20
N LYS A 14 12.96 10.58 -8.05
CA LYS A 14 11.92 10.30 -9.05
C LYS A 14 10.55 10.39 -8.41
N HIS A 15 9.64 11.15 -9.01
CA HIS A 15 8.24 11.21 -8.61
C HIS A 15 7.51 9.96 -9.12
N ILE A 16 6.90 9.19 -8.21
CA ILE A 16 6.23 7.92 -8.55
C ILE A 16 4.71 8.12 -8.69
N THR A 17 4.13 8.94 -7.82
CA THR A 17 2.71 9.31 -7.87
C THR A 17 2.57 10.79 -8.21
N GLY A 18 1.49 11.14 -8.90
CA GLY A 18 1.22 12.51 -9.33
C GLY A 18 -0.25 12.82 -9.61
N ASP A 19 -1.16 11.98 -9.13
CA ASP A 19 -2.59 12.26 -9.17
C ASP A 19 -3.03 13.08 -7.94
N ASP A 20 -4.30 13.48 -7.90
CA ASP A 20 -4.87 14.30 -6.83
C ASP A 20 -5.13 13.52 -5.53
N ALA A 21 -4.91 12.21 -5.51
CA ALA A 21 -5.10 11.40 -4.31
C ALA A 21 -3.96 11.60 -3.31
N THR A 22 -4.24 11.22 -2.07
CA THR A 22 -3.23 11.20 -1.01
C THR A 22 -2.68 9.79 -0.83
N HIS A 23 -1.35 9.67 -0.89
CA HIS A 23 -0.62 8.41 -0.83
C HIS A 23 0.26 8.34 0.42
N TRP A 24 0.11 7.29 1.23
CA TRP A 24 0.74 7.15 2.55
C TRP A 24 1.42 5.78 2.72
N ALA A 25 2.39 5.74 3.63
CA ALA A 25 3.04 4.52 4.12
C ALA A 25 3.46 3.52 3.01
N PRO A 26 4.30 3.94 2.04
CA PRO A 26 4.82 3.01 1.04
C PRO A 26 5.70 1.95 1.68
N TYR A 27 5.59 0.72 1.21
CA TYR A 27 6.41 -0.41 1.60
C TYR A 27 6.88 -1.18 0.35
N PRO A 28 8.18 -1.15 0.00
CA PRO A 28 8.72 -1.87 -1.15
C PRO A 28 8.58 -3.38 -1.03
N SER A 29 8.38 -4.07 -2.16
CA SER A 29 8.53 -5.51 -2.22
C SER A 29 10.01 -5.93 -2.16
N PRO A 30 10.33 -7.15 -1.71
CA PRO A 30 11.71 -7.64 -1.59
C PRO A 30 12.48 -7.67 -2.92
N ASP A 31 11.80 -7.87 -4.04
CA ASP A 31 12.38 -7.86 -5.39
C ASP A 31 12.65 -6.45 -5.94
N GLY A 32 12.21 -5.41 -5.22
CA GLY A 32 12.36 -4.00 -5.60
C GLY A 32 11.53 -3.59 -6.82
N LYS A 33 10.63 -4.43 -7.34
CA LYS A 33 9.81 -4.13 -8.52
C LYS A 33 8.48 -3.47 -8.17
N TYR A 34 7.96 -3.72 -6.98
CA TYR A 34 6.67 -3.23 -6.52
C TYR A 34 6.79 -2.46 -5.20
N PHE A 35 5.72 -1.77 -4.86
CA PHE A 35 5.50 -1.29 -3.50
C PHE A 35 4.00 -1.31 -3.19
N ALA A 36 3.67 -1.69 -1.95
CA ALA A 36 2.35 -1.49 -1.40
C ALA A 36 2.26 -0.12 -0.74
N TYR A 37 1.10 0.52 -0.77
CA TYR A 37 0.88 1.82 -0.14
C TYR A 37 -0.61 2.03 0.12
N ILE A 38 -0.91 3.05 0.90
CA ILE A 38 -2.29 3.48 1.16
C ILE A 38 -2.63 4.57 0.16
N LYS A 39 -3.76 4.45 -0.53
CA LYS A 39 -4.36 5.51 -1.34
C LYS A 39 -5.67 5.95 -0.72
N VAL A 40 -5.82 7.25 -0.51
CA VAL A 40 -7.08 7.85 -0.02
C VAL A 40 -8.02 8.09 -1.19
N LEU A 41 -9.08 7.31 -1.27
CA LEU A 41 -10.12 7.40 -2.29
C LEU A 41 -11.29 8.29 -1.81
N PRO A 42 -12.01 8.95 -2.72
CA PRO A 42 -13.26 9.64 -2.38
C PRO A 42 -14.32 8.67 -1.82
N PRO A 43 -15.19 9.09 -0.88
CA PRO A 43 -15.22 10.42 -0.26
C PRO A 43 -14.18 10.63 0.84
N HIS A 44 -13.65 9.58 1.47
CA HIS A 44 -12.51 9.58 2.40
C HIS A 44 -12.26 8.14 2.88
N ASN A 45 -11.85 7.25 1.98
CA ASN A 45 -11.61 5.84 2.30
C ASN A 45 -10.14 5.48 2.08
N TYR A 46 -9.57 4.69 3.00
CA TYR A 46 -8.17 4.30 2.96
C TYR A 46 -8.10 2.86 2.47
N GLU A 47 -7.51 2.68 1.29
CA GLU A 47 -7.40 1.39 0.63
C GLU A 47 -5.94 1.09 0.33
N ILE A 48 -5.60 -0.20 0.32
CA ILE A 48 -4.26 -0.67 0.00
C ILE A 48 -4.15 -0.88 -1.50
N PHE A 49 -3.08 -0.34 -2.07
CA PHE A 49 -2.73 -0.47 -3.47
C PHE A 49 -1.35 -1.08 -3.60
N LEU A 50 -1.13 -1.83 -4.68
CA LEU A 50 0.16 -2.34 -5.13
C LEU A 50 0.49 -1.65 -6.45
N ARG A 51 1.70 -1.11 -6.58
CA ARG A 51 2.14 -0.46 -7.82
C ARG A 51 3.51 -0.96 -8.24
N ASN A 52 3.66 -1.22 -9.53
CA ASN A 52 4.93 -1.54 -10.17
C ASN A 52 5.76 -0.25 -10.34
N LEU A 53 7.01 -0.25 -9.89
CA LEU A 53 7.91 0.90 -9.93
C LEU A 53 8.42 1.23 -11.33
N GLU A 54 8.52 0.23 -12.22
CA GLU A 54 9.03 0.40 -13.59
C GLU A 54 7.91 0.80 -14.55
N THR A 55 6.80 0.05 -14.56
CA THR A 55 5.71 0.25 -15.51
C THR A 55 4.68 1.28 -15.05
N GLY A 56 4.63 1.55 -13.74
CA GLY A 56 3.59 2.37 -13.13
C GLY A 56 2.22 1.69 -13.05
N GLU A 57 2.11 0.40 -13.43
CA GLU A 57 0.86 -0.36 -13.28
C GLU A 57 0.44 -0.38 -11.81
N GLU A 58 -0.83 -0.06 -11.56
CA GLU A 58 -1.40 0.10 -10.23
C GLU A 58 -2.59 -0.85 -10.07
N ARG A 59 -2.69 -1.50 -8.90
CA ARG A 59 -3.74 -2.46 -8.55
C ARG A 59 -4.26 -2.20 -7.14
N GLN A 60 -5.56 -2.01 -6.99
CA GLN A 60 -6.22 -1.98 -5.68
C GLN A 60 -6.30 -3.40 -5.10
N LEU A 61 -5.97 -3.57 -3.82
CA LEU A 61 -5.95 -4.86 -3.11
C LEU A 61 -7.10 -5.04 -2.12
N THR A 62 -7.68 -3.94 -1.63
CA THR A 62 -8.78 -3.96 -0.66
C THR A 62 -9.98 -3.16 -1.15
N PHE A 63 -11.21 -3.56 -0.76
CA PHE A 63 -12.45 -3.03 -1.35
C PHE A 63 -13.59 -2.95 -0.33
N ASN A 64 -13.43 -2.19 0.74
CA ASN A 64 -14.45 -2.10 1.77
C ASN A 64 -14.52 -0.70 2.40
N LYS A 65 -15.57 -0.44 3.19
CA LYS A 65 -15.80 0.88 3.78
C LYS A 65 -14.95 1.16 5.04
N ALA A 66 -14.21 0.17 5.52
CA ALA A 66 -13.39 0.31 6.70
C ALA A 66 -12.02 0.89 6.33
N PHE A 67 -11.29 1.37 7.32
CA PHE A 67 -9.90 1.75 7.11
C PHE A 67 -9.07 0.50 6.82
N ASP A 68 -8.29 0.51 5.74
CA ASP A 68 -7.21 -0.44 5.48
C ASP A 68 -5.89 0.31 5.33
N GLY A 69 -4.86 -0.12 6.05
CA GLY A 69 -3.58 0.57 6.00
C GLY A 69 -2.41 -0.12 6.66
N PHE A 70 -1.27 0.57 6.59
CA PHE A 70 0.04 0.12 7.06
C PHE A 70 0.45 -1.24 6.46
N PRO A 71 0.46 -1.36 5.12
CA PRO A 71 0.83 -2.61 4.47
C PRO A 71 2.33 -2.91 4.64
N VAL A 72 2.66 -4.18 4.83
CA VAL A 72 4.03 -4.69 4.88
C VAL A 72 4.09 -6.00 4.10
N ILE A 73 4.96 -6.07 3.09
CA ILE A 73 5.16 -7.28 2.28
C ILE A 73 6.19 -8.18 2.98
N SER A 74 5.91 -9.48 3.06
CA SER A 74 6.81 -10.48 3.64
C SER A 74 8.12 -10.59 2.84
N HIS A 75 9.18 -11.02 3.51
CA HIS A 75 10.51 -11.14 2.89
C HIS A 75 10.56 -12.07 1.67
N ASP A 76 9.71 -13.09 1.63
CA ASP A 76 9.57 -14.00 0.49
C ASP A 76 8.61 -13.49 -0.61
N GLY A 77 8.01 -12.30 -0.42
CA GLY A 77 7.10 -11.66 -1.38
C GLY A 77 5.72 -12.32 -1.49
N LYS A 78 5.42 -13.35 -0.69
CA LYS A 78 4.19 -14.15 -0.85
C LYS A 78 3.00 -13.63 -0.07
N THR A 79 3.23 -12.86 0.99
CA THR A 79 2.16 -12.34 1.84
C THR A 79 2.31 -10.85 2.10
N LEU A 80 1.19 -10.20 2.39
CA LEU A 80 1.12 -8.82 2.85
C LEU A 80 0.35 -8.77 4.16
N SER A 81 0.99 -8.26 5.22
CA SER A 81 0.30 -7.95 6.47
C SER A 81 -0.23 -6.52 6.45
N PHE A 82 -1.43 -6.29 6.98
CA PHE A 82 -2.01 -4.95 7.07
C PHE A 82 -2.99 -4.81 8.22
N SER A 83 -3.24 -3.57 8.65
CA SER A 83 -4.22 -3.24 9.68
C SER A 83 -5.56 -2.85 9.06
N SER A 84 -6.66 -3.38 9.59
CA SER A 84 -8.00 -3.00 9.17
C SER A 84 -8.95 -2.77 10.33
N SER A 85 -9.90 -1.84 10.16
CA SER A 85 -11.01 -1.65 11.11
C SER A 85 -12.27 -2.44 10.72
N ARG A 86 -12.21 -3.33 9.72
CA ARG A 86 -13.41 -4.01 9.18
C ARG A 86 -14.18 -4.88 10.18
N ASP A 87 -13.47 -5.44 11.16
CA ASP A 87 -14.06 -6.27 12.23
C ASP A 87 -14.31 -5.46 13.53
N ALA A 88 -14.05 -4.14 13.52
CA ALA A 88 -14.36 -3.27 14.64
C ALA A 88 -15.87 -3.05 14.73
N LYS A 89 -16.42 -3.09 15.95
CA LYS A 89 -17.83 -2.73 16.17
C LYS A 89 -18.02 -1.22 16.04
N GLU A 90 -19.25 -0.81 15.75
CA GLU A 90 -19.61 0.61 15.69
C GLU A 90 -19.18 1.35 16.98
N GLY A 91 -18.50 2.48 16.81
CA GLY A 91 -17.94 3.27 17.91
C GLY A 91 -16.59 2.78 18.46
N GLU A 92 -16.10 1.62 18.05
CA GLU A 92 -14.79 1.13 18.46
C GLU A 92 -13.66 1.70 17.60
N ARG A 93 -12.57 2.12 18.24
CA ARG A 93 -11.31 2.47 17.57
C ARG A 93 -10.33 1.31 17.66
N LYS A 94 -10.66 0.21 16.98
CA LYS A 94 -9.82 -0.99 16.93
C LYS A 94 -9.32 -1.24 15.51
N LEU A 95 -8.09 -1.75 15.44
CA LEU A 95 -7.50 -2.30 14.25
C LEU A 95 -7.18 -3.76 14.49
N TYR A 96 -7.41 -4.58 13.49
CA TYR A 96 -7.08 -5.99 13.45
C TYR A 96 -6.00 -6.20 12.40
N LEU A 97 -5.09 -7.13 12.67
CA LEU A 97 -4.04 -7.50 11.74
C LEU A 97 -4.54 -8.61 10.82
N TYR A 98 -4.39 -8.41 9.51
CA TYR A 98 -4.70 -9.39 8.49
C TYR A 98 -3.44 -9.78 7.73
N LEU A 99 -3.42 -11.02 7.25
CA LEU A 99 -2.45 -11.50 6.28
C LEU A 99 -3.20 -11.79 4.98
N MET A 100 -2.72 -11.21 3.89
CA MET A 100 -3.19 -11.42 2.53
C MET A 100 -2.17 -12.26 1.77
N ASP A 101 -2.63 -13.27 1.05
CA ASP A 101 -1.81 -13.97 0.06
C ASP A 101 -1.70 -13.10 -1.19
N ILE A 102 -0.47 -12.80 -1.59
CA ILE A 102 -0.14 -12.01 -2.78
C ILE A 102 0.81 -12.75 -3.72
N SER A 103 1.01 -14.07 -3.53
CA SER A 103 2.03 -14.83 -4.24
C SER A 103 1.81 -14.90 -5.77
N SER A 104 0.61 -14.57 -6.23
CA SER A 104 0.26 -14.49 -7.66
C SER A 104 0.49 -13.09 -8.26
N LEU A 105 0.82 -12.10 -7.43
CA LEU A 105 0.92 -10.69 -7.81
C LEU A 105 2.36 -10.22 -7.99
N ILE A 106 3.29 -10.83 -7.25
CA ILE A 106 4.71 -10.46 -7.22
C ILE A 106 5.50 -11.71 -7.61
N LEU A 107 6.13 -11.67 -8.79
CA LEU A 107 6.93 -12.74 -9.38
C LEU A 107 8.38 -12.28 -9.64
#